data_AF-A0A0B1T9Q7-F1
#
_entry.id   AF-A0A0B1T9Q7-F1
#
_cell.length_a   1.000
_cell.length_b   1.000
_cell.length_c   1.000
_cell.angle_alpha   90.00
_cell.angle_beta   90.00
_cell.angle_gamma   90.00
#
_symmetry.space_group_name_H-M   'P 1'
#
loop_
_entity.id
_entity.type
_entity.pdbx_description
1 polymer ?
#
loop_
_entity_poly.entity_id
_entity_poly.type
_entity_poly.pdbx_seq_one_letter_code
_entity_poly.pdbx_strand_id
1 'polypeptide(L)'
;MIRTSQRHRYQDPAIVDKVIELDQAWRKARFLLDVFNRQKNVLSKAIGEKMKKKEPQGVEDGIGDAIISKLDSLKIEDLNSLTVAQIKKLRVLLDEKMAETKASMEKLELERHQNLIQIGNIVHHSVPVSNDEANNRVERTYGDITTRKKYSHVDLVTMIDGFDGDRGTTVAGARGYFLKGPLVFLEQAIIQLALQKLLEKGFTALYTPFFMRKEVMQEVAQLSQFDEELYKVSEQFGRINEWSKQ
;
A
#
# COMPACT_ATOMS: atom_id res chain seq x y z
N MET A 1 -8.47 -6.73 21.10
CA MET A 1 -8.19 -5.30 20.88
C MET A 1 -8.63 -4.82 19.49
N ILE A 2 -8.02 -5.29 18.39
CA ILE A 2 -8.37 -4.82 17.02
C ILE A 2 -9.84 -5.08 16.67
N ARG A 3 -10.37 -6.30 16.93
CA ARG A 3 -11.79 -6.61 16.71
C ARG A 3 -12.74 -5.67 17.48
N THR A 4 -12.38 -5.30 18.71
CA THR A 4 -13.15 -4.34 19.52
C THR A 4 -13.12 -2.94 18.89
N SER A 5 -11.94 -2.50 18.43
CA SER A 5 -11.78 -1.23 17.73
C SER A 5 -12.62 -1.15 16.45
N GLN A 6 -12.69 -2.23 15.67
CA GLN A 6 -13.55 -2.30 14.47
C GLN A 6 -15.03 -2.15 14.83
N ARG A 7 -15.49 -2.81 15.90
CA ARG A 7 -16.87 -2.65 16.39
C ARG A 7 -17.17 -1.22 16.83
N HIS A 8 -16.24 -0.56 17.51
CA HIS A 8 -16.40 0.85 17.90
C HIS A 8 -16.45 1.79 16.69
N ARG A 9 -15.90 1.38 15.54
CA ARG A 9 -15.98 2.10 14.25
C ARG A 9 -17.20 1.70 13.42
N TYR A 10 -18.09 0.85 13.94
CA TYR A 10 -19.23 0.30 13.18
C TYR A 10 -18.80 -0.47 11.91
N GLN A 11 -17.60 -1.05 11.94
CA GLN A 11 -17.04 -1.86 10.86
C GLN A 11 -17.08 -3.35 11.22
N ASP A 12 -17.06 -4.21 10.20
CA ASP A 12 -17.08 -5.66 10.38
C ASP A 12 -15.77 -6.16 11.05
N PRO A 13 -15.84 -6.81 12.22
CA PRO A 13 -14.66 -7.41 12.85
C PRO A 13 -14.18 -8.68 12.16
N ALA A 14 -14.98 -9.35 11.31
CA ALA A 14 -14.60 -10.60 10.65
C ALA A 14 -13.43 -10.43 9.67
N ILE A 15 -13.21 -9.21 9.17
CA ILE A 15 -12.05 -8.88 8.34
C ILE A 15 -10.72 -9.17 9.05
N VAL A 16 -10.69 -9.04 10.38
CA VAL A 16 -9.50 -9.35 11.19
C VAL A 16 -9.18 -10.84 11.12
N ASP A 17 -10.20 -11.70 11.17
CA ASP A 17 -10.03 -13.14 11.10
C ASP A 17 -9.54 -13.56 9.71
N LYS A 18 -10.12 -12.97 8.65
CA LYS A 18 -9.68 -13.17 7.27
C LYS A 18 -8.21 -12.76 7.06
N VAL A 19 -7.78 -11.63 7.61
CA VAL A 19 -6.36 -11.20 7.54
C VAL A 19 -5.45 -12.19 8.26
N ILE A 20 -5.86 -12.72 9.42
CA ILE A 20 -5.10 -13.73 10.16
C ILE A 20 -4.97 -15.03 9.35
N GLU A 21 -6.05 -15.48 8.71
CA GLU A 21 -6.04 -16.67 7.85
C GLU A 21 -5.10 -16.50 6.66
N LEU A 22 -5.18 -15.36 5.96
CA LEU A 22 -4.30 -15.03 4.84
C LEU A 22 -2.84 -14.97 5.28
N ASP A 23 -2.54 -14.38 6.44
CA ASP A 23 -1.19 -14.33 7.00
C ASP A 23 -0.65 -15.73 7.36
N GLN A 24 -1.50 -16.61 7.92
CA GLN A 24 -1.10 -17.99 8.21
C GLN A 24 -0.80 -18.76 6.91
N ALA A 25 -1.62 -18.60 5.88
CA ALA A 25 -1.39 -19.21 4.57
C ALA A 25 -0.09 -18.69 3.94
N TRP A 26 0.14 -17.37 4.00
CA TRP A 26 1.36 -16.73 3.52
C TRP A 26 2.60 -17.24 4.25
N ARG A 27 2.56 -17.36 5.59
CA ARG A 27 3.66 -17.93 6.38
C ARG A 27 3.96 -19.38 6.02
N LYS A 28 2.93 -20.20 5.77
CA LYS A 28 3.10 -21.59 5.31
C LYS A 28 3.77 -21.63 3.93
N ALA A 29 3.31 -20.82 2.98
CA ALA A 29 3.91 -20.73 1.64
C ALA A 29 5.37 -20.26 1.70
N ARG A 30 5.67 -19.27 2.56
CA ARG A 30 7.03 -18.79 2.80
C ARG A 30 7.93 -19.88 3.38
N PHE A 31 7.44 -20.62 4.37
CA PHE A 31 8.16 -21.76 4.95
C PHE A 31 8.44 -22.84 3.90
N LEU A 32 7.46 -23.17 3.05
CA LEU A 32 7.64 -24.14 1.96
C LEU A 32 8.70 -23.69 0.95
N LEU A 33 8.76 -22.40 0.61
CA LEU A 33 9.83 -21.86 -0.24
C LEU A 33 11.21 -22.03 0.40
N ASP A 34 11.34 -21.76 1.70
CA ASP A 34 12.61 -21.95 2.41
C ASP A 34 13.02 -23.43 2.45
N VAL A 35 12.04 -24.33 2.64
CA VAL A 35 12.24 -25.78 2.56
C VAL A 35 12.71 -26.18 1.16
N PHE A 36 12.01 -25.78 0.10
CA PHE A 36 12.40 -26.11 -1.27
C PHE A 36 13.78 -25.57 -1.65
N ASN A 37 14.16 -24.37 -1.17
CA ASN A 37 15.51 -23.86 -1.34
C ASN A 37 16.57 -24.77 -0.68
N ARG A 38 16.30 -25.30 0.52
CA ARG A 38 17.19 -26.28 1.15
C ARG A 38 17.27 -27.56 0.33
N GLN A 39 16.14 -28.05 -0.16
CA GLN A 39 16.07 -29.28 -0.96
C GLN A 39 16.81 -29.14 -2.30
N LYS A 40 16.75 -27.97 -2.92
CA LYS A 40 17.53 -27.65 -4.13
C LYS A 40 19.05 -27.77 -3.89
N ASN A 41 19.51 -27.35 -2.72
CA ASN A 41 20.92 -27.50 -2.33
C ASN A 41 21.28 -28.97 -2.07
N VAL A 42 20.38 -29.74 -1.45
CA VAL A 42 20.56 -31.19 -1.26
C VAL A 42 20.66 -31.93 -2.59
N LEU A 43 19.75 -31.67 -3.53
CA LEU A 43 19.79 -32.25 -4.88
C LEU A 43 21.09 -31.88 -5.61
N SER A 44 21.53 -30.62 -5.51
CA SER A 44 22.77 -30.15 -6.13
C SER A 44 24.01 -30.84 -5.54
N LYS A 45 24.03 -31.07 -4.22
CA LYS A 45 25.11 -31.81 -3.55
C LYS A 45 25.14 -33.28 -3.99
N ALA A 46 23.99 -33.94 -4.06
CA ALA A 46 23.88 -35.33 -4.51
C ALA A 46 24.36 -35.51 -5.96
N ILE A 47 24.03 -34.57 -6.86
CA ILE A 47 24.57 -34.55 -8.23
C ILE A 47 26.10 -34.43 -8.21
N GLY A 48 26.65 -33.52 -7.40
CA GLY A 48 28.10 -33.33 -7.29
C GLY A 48 28.84 -34.58 -6.79
N GLU A 49 28.29 -35.27 -5.79
CA GLU A 49 28.87 -36.50 -5.24
C GLU A 49 28.85 -37.66 -6.25
N LYS A 50 27.74 -37.86 -6.98
CA LYS A 50 27.63 -38.91 -8.01
C LYS A 50 28.51 -38.64 -9.22
N MET A 51 28.63 -37.38 -9.65
CA MET A 51 29.55 -36.98 -10.73
C MET A 51 31.01 -37.21 -10.34
N LYS A 52 31.40 -36.96 -9.08
CA LYS A 52 32.76 -37.23 -8.58
C LYS A 52 33.08 -38.73 -8.57
N LYS A 53 32.08 -39.59 -8.35
CA LYS A 53 32.20 -41.06 -8.37
C LYS A 53 32.21 -41.66 -9.79
N LYS A 54 32.07 -40.84 -10.85
CA LYS A 54 31.98 -41.28 -12.26
C LYS A 54 30.84 -42.29 -12.51
N GLU A 55 29.74 -42.19 -11.76
CA GLU A 55 28.55 -43.02 -12.00
C GLU A 55 27.95 -42.71 -13.39
N PRO A 56 27.48 -43.72 -14.14
CA PRO A 56 26.80 -43.50 -15.41
C PRO A 56 25.53 -42.65 -15.18
N GLN A 57 25.25 -41.69 -16.08
CA GLN A 57 24.14 -40.76 -15.90
C GLN A 57 22.75 -41.43 -15.87
N GLY A 58 22.66 -42.68 -16.35
CA GLY A 58 21.42 -43.45 -16.45
C GLY A 58 20.50 -42.94 -17.56
N VAL A 59 19.43 -43.69 -17.83
CA VAL A 59 18.36 -43.29 -18.75
C VAL A 59 17.27 -42.55 -17.95
N GLU A 60 16.53 -41.64 -18.61
CA GLU A 60 15.39 -40.94 -18.00
C GLU A 60 14.19 -41.88 -17.77
N ASP A 61 14.30 -42.79 -16.81
CA ASP A 61 13.15 -43.55 -16.35
C ASP A 61 12.33 -42.76 -15.32
N GLY A 62 11.03 -43.02 -15.31
CA GLY A 62 10.04 -42.33 -14.48
C GLY A 62 10.47 -42.20 -13.02
N ILE A 63 10.26 -41.02 -12.44
CA ILE A 63 10.46 -40.79 -11.01
C ILE A 63 9.26 -41.40 -10.29
N GLY A 64 9.49 -42.23 -9.28
CA GLY A 64 8.39 -42.78 -8.49
C GLY A 64 7.64 -41.68 -7.73
N ASP A 65 6.31 -41.74 -7.73
CA ASP A 65 5.41 -40.78 -7.07
C ASP A 65 5.70 -40.61 -5.56
N ALA A 66 6.26 -41.64 -4.93
CA ALA A 66 6.70 -41.62 -3.53
C ALA A 66 7.84 -40.62 -3.24
N ILE A 67 8.68 -40.30 -4.24
CA ILE A 67 9.78 -39.34 -4.10
C ILE A 67 9.27 -37.92 -4.43
N ILE A 68 8.34 -37.81 -5.39
CA ILE A 68 7.71 -36.54 -5.77
C ILE A 68 6.85 -35.98 -4.62
N SER A 69 6.20 -36.85 -3.86
CA SER A 69 5.40 -36.49 -2.69
C SER A 69 6.23 -36.08 -1.47
N LYS A 70 7.50 -36.51 -1.38
CA LYS A 70 8.44 -36.16 -0.31
C LYS A 70 9.40 -35.03 -0.68
N LEU A 71 9.07 -34.23 -1.71
CA LEU A 71 9.96 -33.20 -2.26
C LEU A 71 10.41 -32.16 -1.22
N ASP A 72 9.61 -31.96 -0.18
CA ASP A 72 9.82 -31.07 0.95
C ASP A 72 10.74 -31.67 2.04
N SER A 73 10.87 -32.99 2.11
CA SER A 73 11.62 -33.68 3.17
C SER A 73 12.66 -34.68 2.65
N LEU A 74 13.30 -34.40 1.51
CA LEU A 74 14.34 -35.28 0.95
C LEU A 74 15.59 -35.31 1.84
N LYS A 75 16.12 -36.52 2.07
CA LYS A 75 17.47 -36.73 2.63
C LYS A 75 18.42 -37.23 1.54
N ILE A 76 19.72 -37.09 1.79
CA ILE A 76 20.76 -37.59 0.87
C ILE A 76 20.62 -39.12 0.68
N GLU A 77 20.22 -39.83 1.73
CA GLU A 77 19.99 -41.29 1.71
C GLU A 77 18.93 -41.70 0.67
N ASP A 78 17.85 -40.92 0.56
CA ASP A 78 16.75 -41.16 -0.39
C ASP A 78 17.18 -40.94 -1.86
N LEU A 79 18.29 -40.23 -2.07
CA LEU A 79 18.81 -39.87 -3.39
C LEU A 79 19.91 -40.82 -3.89
N ASN A 80 20.43 -41.69 -3.02
CA ASN A 80 21.50 -42.62 -3.37
C ASN A 80 21.07 -43.65 -4.43
N SER A 81 19.81 -44.08 -4.37
CA SER A 81 19.20 -45.04 -5.30
C SER A 81 18.84 -44.46 -6.66
N LEU A 82 18.87 -43.12 -6.81
CA LEU A 82 18.49 -42.43 -8.03
C LEU A 82 19.70 -42.20 -8.96
N THR A 83 19.43 -42.14 -10.26
CA THR A 83 20.42 -41.79 -11.29
C THR A 83 20.60 -40.27 -11.38
N VAL A 84 21.70 -39.82 -11.98
CA VAL A 84 21.97 -38.38 -12.18
C VAL A 84 20.88 -37.73 -13.05
N ALA A 85 20.37 -38.43 -14.06
CA ALA A 85 19.27 -37.96 -14.90
C ALA A 85 17.97 -37.74 -14.09
N GLN A 86 17.62 -38.68 -13.20
CA GLN A 86 16.45 -38.58 -12.33
C GLN A 86 16.56 -37.41 -11.33
N ILE A 87 17.73 -37.19 -10.73
CA ILE A 87 17.95 -36.09 -9.78
C ILE A 87 17.90 -34.73 -10.50
N LYS A 88 18.39 -34.64 -11.75
CA LYS A 88 18.23 -33.44 -12.58
C LYS A 88 16.76 -33.15 -12.87
N LYS A 89 15.96 -34.16 -13.22
CA LYS A 89 14.51 -34.01 -13.44
C LYS A 89 13.77 -33.60 -12.17
N LEU A 90 14.11 -34.18 -11.01
CA LEU A 90 13.60 -33.74 -9.71
C LEU A 90 13.90 -32.27 -9.41
N ARG A 91 15.08 -31.78 -9.80
CA ARG A 91 15.44 -30.37 -9.64
C ARG A 91 14.58 -29.46 -10.52
N VAL A 92 14.28 -29.86 -11.76
CA VAL A 92 13.36 -29.11 -12.63
C VAL A 92 11.96 -29.04 -12.01
N LEU A 93 11.42 -30.17 -11.55
CA LEU A 93 10.12 -30.22 -10.86
C LEU A 93 10.09 -29.38 -9.58
N LEU A 94 11.20 -29.35 -8.83
CA LEU A 94 11.34 -28.52 -7.64
C LEU A 94 11.36 -27.03 -8.00
N ASP A 95 12.09 -26.65 -9.05
CA ASP A 95 12.13 -25.27 -9.54
C ASP A 95 10.74 -24.81 -10.03
N GLU A 96 9.96 -25.68 -10.68
CA GLU A 96 8.56 -25.43 -11.05
C GLU A 96 7.66 -25.22 -9.81
N LYS A 97 7.69 -26.14 -8.83
CA LYS A 97 6.93 -25.99 -7.58
C LYS A 97 7.34 -24.75 -6.78
N MET A 98 8.61 -24.39 -6.80
CA MET A 98 9.10 -23.15 -6.18
C MET A 98 8.50 -21.92 -6.87
N ALA A 99 8.45 -21.89 -8.20
CA ALA A 99 7.85 -20.80 -8.95
C ALA A 99 6.35 -20.66 -8.64
N GLU A 100 5.61 -21.77 -8.62
CA GLU A 100 4.19 -21.80 -8.25
C GLU A 100 3.94 -21.31 -6.82
N THR A 101 4.73 -21.80 -5.86
CA THR A 101 4.61 -21.42 -4.45
C THR A 101 4.95 -19.94 -4.25
N LYS A 102 5.93 -19.41 -5.00
CA LYS A 102 6.29 -17.99 -4.98
C LYS A 102 5.15 -17.12 -5.52
N ALA A 103 4.56 -17.48 -6.65
CA ALA A 103 3.41 -16.76 -7.20
C ALA A 103 2.20 -16.79 -6.25
N SER A 104 1.95 -17.94 -5.62
CA SER A 104 0.89 -18.07 -4.59
C SER A 104 1.17 -17.19 -3.37
N MET A 105 2.42 -17.12 -2.91
CA MET A 105 2.84 -16.27 -1.80
C MET A 105 2.64 -14.78 -2.11
N GLU A 106 3.04 -14.32 -3.30
CA GLU A 106 2.83 -12.93 -3.74
C GLU A 106 1.34 -12.58 -3.84
N LYS A 107 0.51 -13.50 -4.34
CA LYS A 107 -0.95 -13.33 -4.37
C LYS A 107 -1.55 -13.21 -2.96
N LEU A 108 -1.17 -14.10 -2.05
CA LEU A 108 -1.63 -14.07 -0.65
C LEU A 108 -1.22 -12.78 0.05
N GLU A 109 -0.02 -12.27 -0.25
CA GLU A 109 0.45 -11.00 0.30
C GLU A 109 -0.37 -9.82 -0.19
N LEU A 110 -0.67 -9.76 -1.50
CA LEU A 110 -1.53 -8.72 -2.07
C LEU A 110 -2.94 -8.76 -1.47
N GLU A 111 -3.54 -9.95 -1.40
CA GLU A 111 -4.87 -10.12 -0.79
C GLU A 111 -4.86 -9.73 0.70
N ARG A 112 -3.84 -10.15 1.46
CA ARG A 112 -3.68 -9.75 2.86
C ARG A 112 -3.60 -8.24 2.99
N HIS A 113 -2.78 -7.58 2.16
CA HIS A 113 -2.59 -6.13 2.20
C HIS A 113 -3.88 -5.37 1.88
N GLN A 114 -4.65 -5.79 0.86
CA GLN A 114 -5.93 -5.19 0.52
C GLN A 114 -6.95 -5.24 1.68
N ASN A 115 -7.01 -6.36 2.41
CA ASN A 115 -7.89 -6.46 3.57
C ASN A 115 -7.33 -5.65 4.77
N LEU A 116 -6.00 -5.53 4.89
CA LEU A 116 -5.36 -4.75 5.95
C LEU A 116 -5.62 -3.25 5.84
N ILE A 117 -5.66 -2.70 4.61
CA ILE A 117 -5.96 -1.27 4.36
C ILE A 117 -7.33 -0.85 4.92
N GLN A 118 -8.29 -1.77 4.97
CA GLN A 118 -9.63 -1.51 5.49
C GLN A 118 -9.69 -1.51 7.03
N ILE A 119 -8.63 -1.95 7.71
CA ILE A 119 -8.59 -1.97 9.17
C ILE A 119 -8.05 -0.63 9.67
N GLY A 120 -8.93 0.14 10.31
CA GLY A 120 -8.57 1.43 10.89
C GLY A 120 -7.67 1.28 12.12
N ASN A 121 -6.98 2.38 12.48
CA ASN A 121 -6.16 2.42 13.68
C ASN A 121 -7.00 2.16 14.96
N ILE A 122 -6.33 1.70 16.02
CA ILE A 122 -6.95 1.43 17.32
C ILE A 122 -7.56 2.71 17.88
N VAL A 123 -8.87 2.65 18.16
CA VAL A 123 -9.61 3.78 18.72
C VAL A 123 -9.15 4.02 20.17
N HIS A 124 -8.77 5.27 20.48
CA HIS A 124 -8.42 5.66 21.84
C HIS A 124 -9.65 5.61 22.75
N HIS A 125 -9.47 5.24 24.02
CA HIS A 125 -10.59 5.04 24.95
C HIS A 125 -11.45 6.30 25.20
N SER A 126 -10.93 7.49 24.88
CA SER A 126 -11.63 8.77 25.05
C SER A 126 -12.55 9.14 23.89
N VAL A 127 -12.51 8.39 22.77
CA VAL A 127 -13.29 8.69 21.57
C VAL A 127 -14.74 8.25 21.78
N PRO A 128 -15.73 9.13 21.58
CA PRO A 128 -17.14 8.77 21.63
C PRO A 128 -17.48 7.69 20.60
N VAL A 129 -18.19 6.64 21.02
CA VAL A 129 -18.64 5.57 20.12
C VAL A 129 -20.02 5.94 19.60
N SER A 130 -20.06 6.51 18.39
CA SER A 130 -21.26 6.89 17.66
C SER A 130 -21.02 6.77 16.15
N ASN A 131 -22.05 6.39 15.39
CA ASN A 131 -22.02 6.40 13.92
C ASN A 131 -22.59 7.71 13.32
N ASP A 132 -22.91 8.68 14.18
CA ASP A 132 -23.46 9.98 13.83
C ASP A 132 -22.60 11.09 14.44
N GLU A 133 -22.19 12.04 13.60
CA GLU A 133 -21.41 13.22 13.95
C GLU A 133 -22.17 14.18 14.86
N ALA A 134 -23.50 14.14 14.87
CA ALA A 134 -24.31 14.93 15.79
C ALA A 134 -24.04 14.61 17.27
N ASN A 135 -23.49 13.42 17.55
CA ASN A 135 -23.15 12.98 18.91
C ASN A 135 -21.69 13.31 19.30
N ASN A 136 -21.01 14.17 18.53
CA ASN A 136 -19.67 14.63 18.87
C ASN A 136 -19.66 15.38 20.22
N ARG A 137 -18.77 14.96 21.14
CA ARG A 137 -18.61 15.64 22.43
C ARG A 137 -17.94 16.99 22.23
N VAL A 138 -18.56 18.05 22.76
CA VAL A 138 -17.95 19.39 22.81
C VAL A 138 -16.89 19.41 23.93
N GLU A 139 -15.62 19.55 23.55
CA GLU A 139 -14.51 19.59 24.51
C GLU A 139 -14.33 20.98 25.15
N ARG A 140 -14.34 22.03 24.33
CA ARG A 140 -14.09 23.41 24.77
C ARG A 140 -14.86 24.39 23.89
N THR A 141 -15.32 25.48 24.49
CA THR A 141 -15.83 26.66 23.80
C THR A 141 -14.98 27.87 24.18
N TYR A 142 -14.88 28.85 23.29
CA TYR A 142 -14.09 30.07 23.54
C TYR A 142 -14.76 31.26 22.85
N GLY A 143 -14.84 32.38 23.56
CA GLY A 143 -15.52 33.59 23.08
C GLY A 143 -17.05 33.43 23.04
N ASP A 144 -17.71 34.33 22.31
CA ASP A 144 -19.15 34.27 22.07
C ASP A 144 -19.46 33.52 20.78
N ILE A 145 -20.26 32.45 20.92
CA ILE A 145 -20.67 31.54 19.85
C ILE A 145 -22.15 31.71 19.44
N THR A 146 -22.87 32.63 20.08
CA THR A 146 -24.33 32.81 19.90
C THR A 146 -24.69 33.99 19.02
N THR A 147 -23.82 35.01 18.96
CA THR A 147 -24.07 36.22 18.19
C THR A 147 -24.14 35.94 16.68
N ARG A 148 -25.24 36.39 16.07
CA ARG A 148 -25.43 36.39 14.62
C ARG A 148 -25.09 37.76 14.03
N LYS A 149 -24.37 37.76 12.90
CA LYS A 149 -24.04 38.97 12.14
C LYS A 149 -24.92 39.09 10.89
N LYS A 150 -24.93 40.28 10.30
CA LYS A 150 -25.85 40.66 9.21
C LYS A 150 -25.61 39.91 7.90
N TYR A 151 -24.35 39.76 7.48
CA TYR A 151 -23.98 39.20 6.17
C TYR A 151 -23.22 37.88 6.33
N SER A 152 -23.39 36.98 5.36
CA SER A 152 -22.59 35.75 5.24
C SER A 152 -21.23 36.04 4.63
N HIS A 153 -20.28 35.12 4.79
CA HIS A 153 -18.96 35.24 4.17
C HIS A 153 -19.04 35.34 2.64
N VAL A 154 -20.01 34.66 2.00
CA VAL A 154 -20.24 34.71 0.55
C VAL A 154 -20.56 36.12 0.07
N ASP A 155 -21.43 36.83 0.79
CA ASP A 155 -21.77 38.21 0.46
C ASP A 155 -20.59 39.15 0.72
N LEU A 156 -19.92 38.96 1.86
CA LEU A 156 -18.80 39.82 2.29
C LEU A 156 -17.64 39.81 1.29
N VAL A 157 -17.25 38.64 0.78
CA VAL A 157 -16.15 38.53 -0.20
C VAL A 157 -16.50 39.20 -1.54
N THR A 158 -17.79 39.25 -1.87
CA THR A 158 -18.30 39.91 -3.08
C THR A 158 -18.37 41.43 -2.87
N MET A 159 -18.83 41.89 -1.71
CA MET A 159 -18.96 43.32 -1.38
C MET A 159 -17.62 44.07 -1.39
N ILE A 160 -16.54 43.41 -1.01
CA ILE A 160 -15.18 44.00 -1.00
C ILE A 160 -14.45 43.85 -2.33
N ASP A 161 -15.15 43.37 -3.36
CA ASP A 161 -14.57 43.02 -4.66
C ASP A 161 -13.33 42.11 -4.54
N GLY A 162 -13.39 41.13 -3.63
CA GLY A 162 -12.25 40.28 -3.26
C GLY A 162 -12.26 38.89 -3.92
N PHE A 163 -13.36 38.51 -4.54
CA PHE A 163 -13.60 37.18 -5.09
C PHE A 163 -14.26 37.26 -6.47
N ASP A 164 -13.85 36.39 -7.40
CA ASP A 164 -14.47 36.22 -8.71
C ASP A 164 -14.65 34.73 -9.03
N GLY A 165 -15.86 34.23 -8.76
CA GLY A 165 -16.24 32.84 -8.99
C GLY A 165 -16.68 32.56 -10.42
N ASP A 166 -17.22 33.55 -11.15
CA ASP A 166 -17.71 33.38 -12.51
C ASP A 166 -16.55 33.15 -13.48
N ARG A 167 -15.51 34.00 -13.40
CA ARG A 167 -14.28 33.79 -14.16
C ARG A 167 -13.55 32.54 -13.71
N GLY A 168 -13.51 32.28 -12.41
CA GLY A 168 -12.88 31.08 -11.85
C GLY A 168 -13.51 29.79 -12.38
N THR A 169 -14.84 29.74 -12.44
CA THR A 169 -15.58 28.59 -12.95
C THR A 169 -15.32 28.38 -14.45
N THR A 170 -15.26 29.48 -15.21
CA THR A 170 -14.98 29.42 -16.65
C THR A 170 -13.57 28.90 -16.94
N VAL A 171 -12.58 29.23 -16.10
CA VAL A 171 -11.17 28.88 -16.32
C VAL A 171 -10.80 27.51 -15.76
N ALA A 172 -11.22 27.20 -14.53
CA ALA A 172 -10.78 26.01 -13.79
C ALA A 172 -11.89 24.96 -13.59
N GLY A 173 -13.10 25.21 -14.08
CA GLY A 173 -14.26 24.34 -13.87
C GLY A 173 -14.98 24.60 -12.54
N ALA A 174 -15.93 23.74 -12.19
CA ALA A 174 -16.76 23.91 -10.99
C ALA A 174 -15.92 24.10 -9.71
N ARG A 175 -16.30 25.07 -8.88
CA ARG A 175 -15.59 25.54 -7.66
C ARG A 175 -14.25 26.24 -7.92
N GLY A 176 -13.88 26.52 -9.17
CA GLY A 176 -12.78 27.42 -9.50
C GLY A 176 -13.08 28.86 -9.07
N TYR A 177 -12.07 29.57 -8.56
CA TYR A 177 -12.20 30.96 -8.13
C TYR A 177 -10.92 31.76 -8.36
N PHE A 178 -11.07 33.08 -8.52
CA PHE A 178 -9.97 34.02 -8.38
C PHE A 178 -10.13 34.81 -7.09
N LEU A 179 -9.07 34.84 -6.28
CA LEU A 179 -8.95 35.76 -5.15
C LEU A 179 -8.27 37.04 -5.62
N LYS A 180 -8.77 38.20 -5.20
CA LYS A 180 -8.28 39.51 -5.67
C LYS A 180 -8.26 40.58 -4.58
N GLY A 181 -7.48 41.62 -4.86
CA GLY A 181 -7.39 42.83 -4.05
C GLY A 181 -7.08 42.58 -2.58
N PRO A 182 -7.88 43.09 -1.64
CA PRO A 182 -7.59 43.02 -0.21
C PRO A 182 -7.51 41.58 0.33
N LEU A 183 -8.23 40.62 -0.27
CA LEU A 183 -8.22 39.24 0.21
C LEU A 183 -6.91 38.50 -0.05
N VAL A 184 -6.17 38.87 -1.12
CA VAL A 184 -4.83 38.32 -1.39
C VAL A 184 -3.86 38.73 -0.28
N PHE A 185 -3.91 39.99 0.15
CA PHE A 185 -3.08 40.46 1.27
C PHE A 185 -3.48 39.80 2.59
N LEU A 186 -4.77 39.58 2.81
CA LEU A 186 -5.26 38.86 3.99
C LEU A 186 -4.76 37.41 4.02
N GLU A 187 -4.80 36.70 2.89
CA GLU A 187 -4.27 35.33 2.76
C GLU A 187 -2.79 35.29 3.14
N GLN A 188 -1.96 36.17 2.55
CA GLN A 188 -0.53 36.25 2.86
C GLN A 188 -0.26 36.60 4.33
N ALA A 189 -1.05 37.50 4.92
CA ALA A 189 -0.93 37.85 6.33
C ALA A 189 -1.24 36.65 7.24
N ILE A 190 -2.26 35.84 6.91
CA ILE A 190 -2.61 34.63 7.67
C ILE A 190 -1.51 33.57 7.56
N ILE A 191 -0.99 33.33 6.34
CA ILE A 191 0.13 32.38 6.11
C ILE A 191 1.34 32.79 6.98
N GLN A 192 1.72 34.06 6.94
CA GLN A 192 2.87 34.55 7.70
C GLN A 192 2.66 34.45 9.21
N LEU A 193 1.47 34.81 9.69
CA LEU A 193 1.11 34.71 11.11
C LEU A 193 1.15 33.25 11.60
N ALA A 194 0.64 32.31 10.81
CA ALA A 194 0.64 30.89 11.15
C ALA A 194 2.08 30.33 11.24
N LEU A 195 2.93 30.67 10.26
CA LEU A 195 4.34 30.27 10.26
C LEU A 195 5.08 30.80 11.48
N GLN A 196 4.91 32.09 11.82
CA GLN A 196 5.55 32.69 13.00
C GLN A 196 5.09 32.04 14.30
N LYS A 197 3.77 31.83 14.46
CA LYS A 197 3.22 31.17 15.66
C LYS A 197 3.71 29.74 15.85
N LEU A 198 3.94 29.00 14.76
CA LEU A 198 4.49 27.65 14.82
C LEU A 198 6.00 27.67 15.11
N LEU A 199 6.72 28.62 14.52
CA LEU A 199 8.15 28.81 14.78
C LEU A 199 8.42 29.13 16.26
N GLU A 200 7.61 30.01 16.87
CA GLU A 200 7.68 30.32 18.31
C GLU A 200 7.48 29.09 19.21
N LYS A 201 6.73 28.10 18.74
CA LYS A 201 6.51 26.82 19.43
C LYS A 201 7.60 25.78 19.14
N GLY A 202 8.65 26.14 18.39
CA GLY A 202 9.78 25.27 18.07
C GLY A 202 9.55 24.35 16.86
N PHE A 203 8.54 24.60 16.02
CA PHE A 203 8.35 23.85 14.79
C PHE A 203 9.28 24.35 13.68
N THR A 204 9.77 23.44 12.84
CA THR A 204 10.56 23.77 11.65
C THR A 204 9.63 24.00 10.47
N ALA A 205 9.75 25.16 9.81
CA ALA A 205 9.01 25.43 8.58
C ALA A 205 9.54 24.53 7.44
N LEU A 206 8.64 23.82 6.78
CA LEU A 206 8.95 22.91 5.67
C LEU A 206 8.08 23.27 4.47
N TYR A 207 8.73 23.58 3.34
CA TYR A 207 8.06 23.74 2.05
C TYR A 207 8.18 22.44 1.25
N THR A 208 7.06 21.88 0.81
CA THR A 208 7.01 20.55 0.19
C THR A 208 6.64 20.63 -1.29
N PRO A 209 7.06 19.64 -2.11
CA PRO A 209 6.50 19.45 -3.45
C PRO A 209 4.99 19.23 -3.39
N PHE A 210 4.25 19.72 -4.39
CA PHE A 210 2.79 19.56 -4.48
C PHE A 210 2.35 18.35 -5.30
N PHE A 211 3.32 17.61 -5.86
CA PHE A 211 3.10 16.37 -6.58
C PHE A 211 3.96 15.26 -5.98
N MET A 212 3.46 14.03 -6.05
CA MET A 212 4.11 12.85 -5.49
C MET A 212 3.99 11.69 -6.46
N ARG A 213 4.99 10.80 -6.50
CA ARG A 213 4.91 9.57 -7.28
C ARG A 213 3.82 8.67 -6.72
N LYS A 214 3.13 7.93 -7.60
CA LYS A 214 2.01 7.03 -7.23
C LYS A 214 2.39 6.07 -6.11
N GLU A 215 3.54 5.41 -6.21
CA GLU A 215 4.03 4.43 -5.24
C GLU A 215 4.16 5.03 -3.84
N VAL A 216 4.69 6.25 -3.73
CA VAL A 216 4.86 6.94 -2.44
C VAL A 216 3.52 7.46 -1.91
N MET A 217 2.65 7.95 -2.78
CA MET A 217 1.31 8.41 -2.38
C MET A 217 0.46 7.26 -1.82
N GLN A 218 0.63 6.04 -2.33
CA GLN A 218 -0.10 4.86 -1.86
C GLN A 218 0.26 4.47 -0.42
N GLU A 219 1.40 4.90 0.09
CA GLU A 219 1.81 4.64 1.47
C GLU A 219 1.15 5.62 2.46
N VAL A 220 0.73 6.80 2.00
CA VAL A 220 0.20 7.88 2.85
C VAL A 220 -1.29 8.13 2.66
N ALA A 221 -1.85 7.78 1.50
CA ALA A 221 -3.25 7.98 1.16
C ALA A 221 -3.99 6.65 1.01
N GLN A 222 -5.25 6.64 1.44
CA GLN A 222 -6.13 5.48 1.24
C GLN A 222 -6.60 5.40 -0.22
N LEU A 223 -6.87 4.18 -0.70
CA LEU A 223 -7.35 3.93 -2.07
C LEU A 223 -8.59 4.75 -2.44
N SER A 224 -9.54 4.94 -1.53
CA SER A 224 -10.73 5.77 -1.78
C SER A 224 -10.39 7.25 -2.01
N GLN A 225 -9.35 7.77 -1.37
CA GLN A 225 -8.89 9.16 -1.56
C GLN A 225 -8.26 9.37 -2.95
N PHE A 226 -7.73 8.31 -3.58
CA PHE A 226 -7.20 8.41 -4.94
C PHE A 226 -8.27 8.75 -5.97
N ASP A 227 -9.48 8.22 -5.79
CA ASP A 227 -10.56 8.37 -6.77
C ASP A 227 -11.36 9.66 -6.55
N GLU A 228 -11.50 10.11 -5.30
CA GLU A 228 -12.36 11.24 -4.93
C GLU A 228 -11.61 12.57 -4.69
N GLU A 229 -10.37 12.54 -4.19
CA GLU A 229 -9.66 13.73 -3.70
C GLU A 229 -8.38 14.08 -4.49
N LEU A 230 -7.70 13.10 -5.10
CA LEU A 230 -6.38 13.30 -5.69
C LEU A 230 -6.43 13.56 -7.21
N TYR A 231 -5.89 14.70 -7.63
CA TYR A 231 -5.66 14.98 -9.05
C TYR A 231 -4.50 14.15 -9.59
N LYS A 232 -4.76 13.39 -10.66
CA LYS A 232 -3.72 12.69 -11.40
C LYS A 232 -2.97 13.66 -12.32
N VAL A 233 -1.70 13.89 -12.03
CA VAL A 233 -0.78 14.59 -12.93
C VAL A 233 -0.14 13.55 -13.86
N SER A 234 -0.38 13.66 -15.17
CA SER A 234 0.26 12.82 -16.18
C SER A 234 1.23 13.64 -17.03
N GLU A 235 2.41 13.09 -17.31
CA GLU A 235 3.26 13.60 -18.38
C GLU A 235 2.63 13.28 -19.74
N GLN A 236 2.21 14.31 -20.46
CA GLN A 236 2.07 14.28 -21.91
C GLN A 236 2.87 15.45 -22.50
N PHE A 237 4.20 15.42 -22.38
CA PHE A 237 5.08 16.33 -23.13
C PHE A 237 6.41 15.65 -23.50
N GLY A 238 6.50 15.21 -24.75
CA GLY A 238 7.68 15.32 -25.60
C GLY A 238 8.96 14.56 -25.20
N ARG A 239 9.05 13.28 -25.56
CA ARG A 239 10.31 12.74 -26.10
C ARG A 239 10.58 13.42 -27.45
N ILE A 240 11.13 14.64 -27.44
CA ILE A 240 11.78 15.20 -28.62
C ILE A 240 13.18 14.58 -28.67
N ASN A 241 13.26 13.36 -29.18
CA ASN A 241 14.48 12.73 -29.64
C ASN A 241 14.10 11.89 -30.84
N GLU A 242 13.94 12.54 -31.99
CA GLU A 242 14.33 12.00 -33.30
C GLU A 242 14.03 13.05 -34.39
N TRP A 243 15.09 13.74 -34.81
CA TRP A 243 15.15 14.24 -36.17
C TRP A 243 15.25 13.03 -37.10
N SER A 244 14.19 12.71 -37.84
CA SER A 244 14.32 11.93 -39.06
C SER A 244 13.48 12.56 -40.17
N LYS A 245 14.19 13.09 -41.16
CA LYS A 245 13.71 13.48 -42.48
C LYS A 245 12.79 12.40 -43.06
N GLN A 246 11.59 12.79 -43.49
CA GLN A 246 11.19 12.89 -44.91
C GLN A 246 9.83 13.57 -45.01
#